data_AF-M3G2H2-F1
#
_entry.id   AF-M3G2H2-F1
#
_cell.length_a   1.000
_cell.length_b   1.000
_cell.length_c   1.000
_cell.angle_alpha   90.00
_cell.angle_beta   90.00
_cell.angle_gamma   90.00
#
_symmetry.space_group_name_H-M   'P 1'
#
loop_
_entity.id
_entity.type
_entity.pdbx_description
1 polymer ?
#
loop_
_entity_poly.entity_id
_entity_poly.type
_entity_poly.pdbx_seq_one_letter_code
_entity_poly.pdbx_strand_id
1 'polypeptide(L)'
;MFKNVSLVCKTDWPEFLIQNGIKKILVTISDPHSRWVEIEKANAFGLELVNAIYPTSLLLSDSIIGKNVIIHPKSIIGYRAELEDGVIVNIGTQIDHHCKIEKAVTIDPGVVLAGNVLIENFCVLHTGSIINRIKVGFNSIIGAGAVVIRDVEPNSKIVGVPGKEINKRRP
;
A
#
# COMPACT_ATOMS: atom_id res chain seq x y z
N MET A 1 16.09 18.81 12.95
CA MET A 1 15.97 17.50 13.64
C MET A 1 14.48 17.20 13.84
N PHE A 2 14.02 15.99 13.53
CA PHE A 2 12.68 15.50 13.89
C PHE A 2 12.87 14.22 14.72
N LYS A 3 12.36 14.21 15.96
CA LYS A 3 12.56 13.09 16.91
C LYS A 3 14.02 12.63 17.01
N ASN A 4 14.95 13.57 17.16
CA ASN A 4 16.40 13.34 17.22
C ASN A 4 17.04 12.75 15.96
N VAL A 5 16.34 12.78 14.82
CA VAL A 5 16.88 12.40 13.51
C VAL A 5 17.11 13.66 12.67
N SER A 6 18.25 13.72 11.97
CA SER A 6 18.56 14.81 11.04
C SER A 6 17.51 14.89 9.94
N LEU A 7 16.97 16.09 9.72
CA LEU A 7 16.09 16.35 8.58
C LEU A 7 16.95 16.80 7.42
N VAL A 8 16.89 16.07 6.31
CA VAL A 8 17.61 16.39 5.08
C VAL A 8 16.59 16.72 4.01
N CYS A 9 16.69 17.91 3.42
CA CYS A 9 15.83 18.36 2.32
C CYS A 9 16.71 18.54 1.07
N LYS A 10 16.81 17.47 0.28
CA LYS A 10 17.70 17.36 -0.88
C LYS A 10 16.92 16.74 -2.04
N THR A 11 17.00 17.33 -3.22
CA THR A 11 16.39 16.78 -4.44
C THR A 11 17.22 15.62 -5.02
N ASP A 12 18.53 15.69 -4.81
CA ASP A 12 19.59 14.70 -5.07
C ASP A 12 19.77 13.75 -3.87
N TRP A 13 18.66 13.39 -3.21
CA TRP A 13 18.71 12.55 -2.03
C TRP A 13 19.44 11.21 -2.24
N PRO A 14 19.37 10.50 -3.40
CA PRO A 14 20.08 9.23 -3.55
C PRO A 14 21.59 9.38 -3.47
N GLU A 15 22.14 10.36 -4.20
CA GLU A 15 23.57 10.68 -4.19
C GLU A 15 24.03 11.09 -2.80
N PHE A 16 23.25 11.94 -2.12
CA PHE A 16 23.53 12.34 -0.75
C PHE A 16 23.63 11.12 0.18
N LEU A 17 22.69 10.17 0.11
CA LEU A 17 22.73 8.96 0.93
C LEU A 17 23.98 8.13 0.65
N ILE A 18 24.30 7.90 -0.63
CA ILE A 18 25.46 7.10 -1.06
C ILE A 18 26.77 7.73 -0.57
N GLN A 19 26.94 9.05 -0.75
CA GLN A 19 28.14 9.78 -0.31
C GLN A 19 28.34 9.72 1.21
N ASN A 20 27.25 9.59 1.97
CA ASN A 20 27.27 9.43 3.43
C ASN A 20 27.26 7.96 3.88
N GLY A 21 27.46 7.01 2.97
CA GLY A 21 27.54 5.58 3.28
C GLY A 21 26.20 4.92 3.65
N ILE A 22 25.08 5.60 3.42
CA ILE A 22 23.73 5.09 3.68
C ILE A 22 23.25 4.31 2.46
N LYS A 23 22.95 3.02 2.66
CA LYS A 23 22.55 2.10 1.57
C LYS A 23 21.10 1.62 1.65
N LYS A 24 20.50 1.69 2.84
CA LYS A 24 19.14 1.20 3.11
C LYS A 24 18.17 2.36 3.20
N ILE A 25 17.02 2.24 2.55
CA ILE A 25 16.00 3.28 2.53
C ILE A 25 14.59 2.69 2.63
N LEU A 26 13.71 3.47 3.25
CA LEU A 26 12.27 3.29 3.21
C LEU A 26 11.62 4.55 2.64
N VAL A 27 10.91 4.42 1.51
CA VAL A 27 10.13 5.50 0.90
C VAL A 27 8.76 5.56 1.57
N THR A 28 8.46 6.68 2.23
CA THR A 28 7.24 6.87 3.05
C THR A 28 6.27 7.90 2.46
N ILE A 29 6.22 8.02 1.13
CA ILE A 29 5.32 8.95 0.43
C ILE A 29 3.89 8.38 0.40
N SER A 30 2.90 9.20 0.72
CA SER A 30 1.49 8.77 0.81
C SER A 30 0.85 8.52 -0.55
N ASP A 31 1.05 9.44 -1.51
CA ASP A 31 0.54 9.31 -2.87
C ASP A 31 1.18 8.10 -3.56
N PRO A 32 0.39 7.11 -4.03
CA PRO A 32 0.89 5.90 -4.69
C PRO A 32 1.84 6.14 -5.86
N HIS A 33 1.52 7.10 -6.74
CA HIS A 33 2.30 7.37 -7.95
C HIS A 33 3.64 7.99 -7.59
N SER A 34 3.62 9.03 -6.74
CA SER A 34 4.82 9.69 -6.25
C SER A 34 5.70 8.72 -5.45
N ARG A 35 5.10 7.84 -4.64
CA ARG A 35 5.82 6.77 -3.94
C ARG A 35 6.53 5.83 -4.91
N TRP A 36 5.86 5.42 -5.98
CA TRP A 36 6.45 4.54 -6.98
C TRP A 36 7.61 5.20 -7.72
N VAL A 37 7.48 6.49 -8.08
CA VAL A 37 8.57 7.26 -8.70
C VAL A 37 9.82 7.26 -7.82
N GLU A 38 9.69 7.50 -6.51
CA GLU A 38 10.84 7.51 -5.61
C GLU A 38 11.40 6.12 -5.30
N ILE A 39 10.57 5.07 -5.32
CA ILE A 39 11.03 3.68 -5.24
C ILE A 39 11.90 3.33 -6.45
N GLU A 40 11.43 3.67 -7.65
CA GLU A 40 12.18 3.42 -8.88
C GLU A 40 13.48 4.24 -8.93
N LYS A 41 13.45 5.47 -8.42
CA LYS A 41 14.65 6.27 -8.22
C LYS A 41 15.63 5.57 -7.27
N ALA A 42 15.17 5.02 -6.15
CA ALA A 42 16.04 4.26 -5.24
C ALA A 42 16.71 3.06 -5.93
N ASN A 43 15.91 2.29 -6.69
CA ASN A 43 16.38 1.13 -7.46
C ASN A 43 17.44 1.51 -8.49
N ALA A 44 17.22 2.60 -9.23
CA ALA A 44 18.16 3.09 -10.24
C ALA A 44 19.53 3.47 -9.66
N PHE A 45 19.56 3.91 -8.40
CA PHE A 45 20.79 4.23 -7.66
C PHE A 45 21.37 3.05 -6.87
N GLY A 46 20.79 1.85 -6.99
CA GLY A 46 21.28 0.65 -6.31
C GLY A 46 21.10 0.67 -4.79
N LEU A 47 20.16 1.47 -4.29
CA LEU A 47 19.81 1.50 -2.87
C LEU A 47 18.95 0.29 -2.50
N GLU A 48 19.16 -0.24 -1.29
CA GLU A 48 18.41 -1.36 -0.74
C GLU A 48 17.08 -0.86 -0.14
N LEU A 49 15.96 -1.23 -0.75
CA LEU A 49 14.62 -0.97 -0.21
C LEU A 49 14.34 -1.92 0.95
N VAL A 50 14.09 -1.37 2.14
CA VAL A 50 13.72 -2.14 3.32
C VAL A 50 12.22 -2.11 3.57
N ASN A 51 11.72 -3.08 4.34
CA ASN A 51 10.34 -3.08 4.82
C ASN A 51 10.26 -2.51 6.25
N ALA A 52 9.10 -1.98 6.61
CA ALA A 52 8.78 -1.57 7.97
C ALA A 52 7.54 -2.32 8.45
N ILE A 53 7.75 -3.44 9.14
CA ILE A 53 6.69 -4.33 9.62
C ILE A 53 6.61 -4.20 11.14
N TYR A 54 5.48 -3.73 11.65
CA TYR A 54 5.33 -3.53 13.08
C TYR A 54 5.18 -4.87 13.82
N PRO A 55 5.81 -5.05 15.01
CA PRO A 55 5.86 -6.36 15.68
C PRO A 55 4.50 -6.98 16.06
N THR A 56 3.45 -6.17 16.20
CA THR A 56 2.09 -6.66 16.52
C THR A 56 1.24 -6.93 15.29
N SER A 57 1.81 -6.88 14.09
CA SER A 57 1.15 -7.38 12.88
C SER A 57 1.27 -8.91 12.83
N LEU A 58 0.25 -9.56 12.28
CA LEU A 58 0.22 -11.02 12.12
C LEU A 58 0.34 -11.36 10.65
N LEU A 59 1.43 -12.03 10.27
CA LEU A 59 1.64 -12.56 8.94
C LEU A 59 1.44 -14.08 9.01
N LEU A 60 0.43 -14.60 8.32
CA LEU A 60 0.15 -16.03 8.29
C LEU A 60 1.08 -16.76 7.31
N SER A 61 1.09 -18.09 7.38
CA SER A 61 1.97 -18.93 6.56
C SER A 61 1.82 -18.65 5.06
N ASP A 62 2.94 -18.76 4.35
CA ASP A 62 3.06 -18.57 2.91
C ASP A 62 2.66 -17.17 2.38
N SER A 63 2.47 -16.17 3.26
CA SER A 63 2.31 -14.79 2.78
C SER A 63 3.60 -14.30 2.12
N ILE A 64 3.47 -13.63 0.97
CA ILE A 64 4.60 -13.07 0.23
C ILE A 64 4.61 -11.56 0.38
N ILE A 65 5.73 -11.00 0.83
CA ILE A 65 5.91 -9.56 1.03
C ILE A 65 7.03 -9.07 0.10
N GLY A 66 6.72 -8.10 -0.74
CA GLY A 66 7.67 -7.40 -1.59
C GLY A 66 8.61 -6.48 -0.82
N LYS A 67 9.15 -5.48 -1.51
CA LYS A 67 10.08 -4.48 -0.97
C LYS A 67 9.39 -3.15 -0.70
N ASN A 68 9.96 -2.34 0.18
CA ASN A 68 9.37 -1.05 0.58
C ASN A 68 7.92 -1.18 1.09
N VAL A 69 7.58 -2.33 1.67
CA VAL A 69 6.26 -2.57 2.25
C VAL A 69 6.23 -2.05 3.68
N ILE A 70 5.19 -1.29 4.01
CA ILE A 70 4.95 -0.76 5.36
C ILE A 70 3.72 -1.44 5.92
N ILE A 71 3.86 -2.16 7.03
CA ILE A 71 2.76 -2.83 7.74
C ILE A 71 2.68 -2.26 9.15
N HIS A 72 1.58 -1.58 9.43
CA HIS A 72 1.31 -0.93 10.69
C HIS A 72 0.82 -1.91 11.79
N PRO A 73 0.75 -1.46 13.06
CA PRO A 73 0.29 -2.31 14.16
C PRO A 73 -1.09 -2.94 13.94
N LYS A 74 -1.27 -4.16 14.46
CA LYS A 74 -2.54 -4.89 14.53
C LYS A 74 -3.14 -5.28 13.17
N SER A 75 -2.37 -5.15 12.09
CA SER A 75 -2.79 -5.62 10.77
C SER A 75 -2.59 -7.12 10.64
N ILE A 76 -3.47 -7.78 9.88
CA ILE A 76 -3.44 -9.23 9.63
C ILE A 76 -3.24 -9.45 8.13
N ILE A 77 -2.22 -10.22 7.76
CA ILE A 77 -1.93 -10.66 6.40
C ILE A 77 -2.22 -12.16 6.32
N GLY A 78 -3.24 -12.51 5.55
CA GLY A 78 -3.82 -13.84 5.49
C GLY A 78 -2.94 -14.88 4.80
N TYR A 79 -3.37 -16.14 4.90
CA TYR A 79 -2.70 -17.29 4.27
C TYR A 79 -2.52 -17.07 2.77
N ARG A 80 -1.29 -17.20 2.25
CA ARG A 80 -0.97 -16.97 0.83
C ARG A 80 -1.41 -15.62 0.27
N ALA A 81 -1.55 -14.60 1.12
CA ALA A 81 -1.72 -13.25 0.62
C ALA A 81 -0.39 -12.73 0.04
N GLU A 82 -0.47 -12.04 -1.08
CA GLU A 82 0.68 -11.49 -1.80
C GLU A 82 0.61 -9.97 -1.80
N LEU A 83 1.64 -9.31 -1.28
CA LEU A 83 1.79 -7.87 -1.28
C LEU A 83 3.01 -7.51 -2.12
N GLU A 84 2.79 -6.81 -3.24
CA GLU A 84 3.86 -6.34 -4.12
C GLU A 84 4.58 -5.11 -3.53
N ASP A 85 5.57 -4.61 -4.27
CA ASP A 85 6.46 -3.54 -3.82
C ASP A 85 5.71 -2.23 -3.53
N GLY A 86 6.12 -1.54 -2.47
CA GLY A 86 5.60 -0.23 -2.09
C GLY A 86 4.20 -0.24 -1.48
N VAL A 87 3.61 -1.41 -1.20
CA VAL A 87 2.30 -1.48 -0.52
C VAL A 87 2.38 -0.88 0.89
N ILE A 88 1.35 -0.12 1.27
CA ILE A 88 1.16 0.36 2.64
C ILE A 88 -0.10 -0.26 3.23
N VAL A 89 0.06 -0.97 4.34
CA VAL A 89 -1.03 -1.55 5.12
C VAL A 89 -1.12 -0.83 6.46
N ASN A 90 -2.19 -0.06 6.66
CA ASN A 90 -2.37 0.74 7.87
C ASN A 90 -2.95 -0.06 9.05
N ILE A 91 -3.06 0.63 10.19
CA ILE A 91 -3.41 0.08 11.49
C ILE A 91 -4.71 -0.72 11.42
N GLY A 92 -4.67 -1.96 11.90
CA GLY A 92 -5.87 -2.79 12.06
C GLY A 92 -6.51 -3.27 10.76
N THR A 93 -5.85 -3.12 9.61
CA THR A 93 -6.30 -3.68 8.34
C THR A 93 -6.28 -5.22 8.39
N GLN A 94 -7.32 -5.85 7.83
CA GLN A 94 -7.39 -7.30 7.64
C GLN A 94 -7.35 -7.63 6.16
N ILE A 95 -6.35 -8.40 5.74
CA ILE A 95 -6.24 -8.98 4.41
C ILE A 95 -6.39 -10.49 4.59
N ASP A 96 -7.47 -11.07 4.08
CA ASP A 96 -7.75 -12.50 4.24
C ASP A 96 -6.99 -13.34 3.19
N HIS A 97 -7.22 -14.64 3.19
CA HIS A 97 -6.47 -15.62 2.41
C HIS A 97 -6.48 -15.35 0.90
N HIS A 98 -5.37 -15.68 0.22
CA HIS A 98 -5.26 -15.64 -1.24
C HIS A 98 -5.59 -14.28 -1.88
N CYS A 99 -5.45 -13.18 -1.13
CA CYS A 99 -5.56 -11.85 -1.71
C CYS A 99 -4.26 -11.50 -2.44
N LYS A 100 -4.37 -10.76 -3.53
CA LYS A 100 -3.23 -10.17 -4.22
C LYS A 100 -3.35 -8.65 -4.20
N ILE A 101 -2.33 -7.98 -3.66
CA ILE A 101 -2.24 -6.54 -3.55
C ILE A 101 -1.05 -6.09 -4.38
N GLU A 102 -1.32 -5.38 -5.48
CA GLU A 102 -0.29 -4.97 -6.41
C GLU A 102 0.43 -3.67 -6.00
N LYS A 103 1.31 -3.19 -6.87
CA LYS A 103 2.33 -2.19 -6.55
C LYS A 103 1.73 -0.90 -6.02
N ALA A 104 2.37 -0.40 -4.97
CA ALA A 104 2.08 0.88 -4.35
C ALA A 104 0.59 1.10 -4.02
N VAL A 105 -0.18 0.05 -3.75
CA VAL A 105 -1.51 0.18 -3.17
C VAL A 105 -1.39 0.76 -1.75
N THR A 106 -2.29 1.68 -1.41
CA THR A 106 -2.45 2.18 -0.04
C THR A 106 -3.74 1.61 0.55
N ILE A 107 -3.63 0.91 1.67
CA ILE A 107 -4.76 0.37 2.42
C ILE A 107 -4.80 1.10 3.76
N ASP A 108 -5.83 1.92 3.97
CA ASP A 108 -6.02 2.75 5.17
C ASP A 108 -6.52 1.94 6.38
N PRO A 109 -6.55 2.55 7.59
CA PRO A 109 -6.86 1.83 8.81
C PRO A 109 -8.20 1.08 8.77
N GLY A 110 -8.22 -0.12 9.33
CA GLY A 110 -9.45 -0.91 9.52
C GLY A 110 -10.14 -1.37 8.23
N VAL A 111 -9.49 -1.26 7.05
CA VAL A 111 -10.00 -1.88 5.83
C VAL A 111 -10.03 -3.41 5.97
N VAL A 112 -11.08 -4.03 5.42
CA VAL A 112 -11.25 -5.49 5.43
C VAL A 112 -11.35 -6.02 4.00
N LEU A 113 -10.44 -6.91 3.62
CA LEU A 113 -10.50 -7.67 2.37
C LEU A 113 -10.89 -9.11 2.69
N ALA A 114 -11.99 -9.60 2.11
CA ALA A 114 -12.33 -11.02 2.16
C ALA A 114 -11.40 -11.85 1.28
N GLY A 115 -11.35 -13.17 1.47
CA GLY A 115 -10.41 -14.00 0.72
C GLY A 115 -10.64 -13.99 -0.80
N ASN A 116 -9.55 -14.11 -1.57
CA ASN A 116 -9.53 -14.00 -3.04
C ASN A 116 -9.90 -12.61 -3.59
N VAL A 117 -9.46 -11.53 -2.93
CA VAL A 117 -9.56 -10.17 -3.46
C VAL A 117 -8.29 -9.81 -4.23
N LEU A 118 -8.46 -9.19 -5.40
CA LEU A 118 -7.36 -8.59 -6.18
C LEU A 118 -7.48 -7.08 -6.12
N ILE A 119 -6.43 -6.39 -5.67
CA ILE A 119 -6.32 -4.93 -5.72
C ILE A 119 -5.17 -4.59 -6.68
N GLU A 120 -5.50 -4.02 -7.84
CA GLU A 120 -4.52 -3.65 -8.86
C GLU A 120 -3.73 -2.38 -8.47
N ASN A 121 -2.66 -2.09 -9.20
CA ASN A 121 -1.67 -1.06 -8.83
C ASN A 121 -2.28 0.32 -8.52
N PHE A 122 -1.64 1.05 -7.61
CA PHE A 122 -1.94 2.44 -7.25
C PHE A 122 -3.36 2.71 -6.72
N CYS A 123 -4.10 1.67 -6.34
CA CYS A 123 -5.38 1.85 -5.66
C CYS A 123 -5.20 2.46 -4.27
N VAL A 124 -6.24 3.16 -3.81
CA VAL A 124 -6.35 3.65 -2.44
C VAL A 124 -7.65 3.15 -1.84
N LEU A 125 -7.56 2.34 -0.79
CA LEU A 125 -8.70 1.85 -0.03
C LEU A 125 -8.78 2.64 1.25
N HIS A 126 -9.78 3.51 1.39
CA HIS A 126 -9.92 4.38 2.56
C HIS A 126 -10.54 3.66 3.76
N THR A 127 -10.29 4.26 4.93
CA THR A 127 -10.56 3.74 6.27
C THR A 127 -11.89 3.01 6.38
N GLY A 128 -11.86 1.80 6.92
CA GLY A 128 -13.05 1.01 7.22
C GLY A 128 -13.84 0.52 6.01
N SER A 129 -13.31 0.61 4.79
CA SER A 129 -13.95 -0.02 3.62
C SER A 129 -13.86 -1.55 3.66
N ILE A 130 -14.85 -2.22 3.09
CA ILE A 130 -14.99 -3.67 3.04
C ILE A 130 -15.08 -4.12 1.58
N ILE A 131 -14.19 -5.02 1.16
CA ILE A 131 -14.11 -5.52 -0.21
C ILE A 131 -14.33 -7.04 -0.17
N ASN A 132 -15.36 -7.54 -0.86
CA ASN A 132 -15.80 -8.92 -0.75
C ASN A 132 -15.59 -9.75 -2.03
N ARG A 133 -14.45 -10.45 -2.13
CA ARG A 133 -14.15 -11.47 -3.17
C ARG A 133 -14.26 -10.95 -4.61
N ILE A 134 -13.70 -9.77 -4.86
CA ILE A 134 -13.78 -9.08 -6.15
C ILE A 134 -12.42 -8.53 -6.56
N LYS A 135 -12.36 -8.00 -7.79
CA LYS A 135 -11.26 -7.21 -8.30
C LYS A 135 -11.53 -5.71 -8.13
N VAL A 136 -10.52 -4.96 -7.66
CA VAL A 136 -10.48 -3.51 -7.72
C VAL A 136 -9.47 -3.06 -8.76
N GLY A 137 -9.97 -2.44 -9.83
CA GLY A 137 -9.17 -2.02 -10.97
C GLY A 137 -8.19 -0.89 -10.66
N PHE A 138 -7.09 -0.87 -11.40
CA PHE A 138 -5.95 0.04 -11.28
C PHE A 138 -6.35 1.50 -10.98
N ASN A 139 -5.59 2.15 -10.10
CA ASN A 139 -5.72 3.58 -9.79
C ASN A 139 -7.12 3.99 -9.27
N SER A 140 -7.90 3.04 -8.77
CA SER A 140 -9.22 3.30 -8.21
C SER A 140 -9.16 3.72 -6.75
N ILE A 141 -10.22 4.39 -6.30
CA ILE A 141 -10.38 4.84 -4.92
C ILE A 141 -11.63 4.18 -4.34
N ILE A 142 -11.48 3.46 -3.23
CA ILE A 142 -12.59 3.00 -2.43
C ILE A 142 -12.73 3.95 -1.24
N GLY A 143 -13.86 4.64 -1.15
CA GLY A 143 -14.14 5.63 -0.11
C GLY A 143 -14.28 5.00 1.27
N ALA A 144 -14.08 5.83 2.30
CA ALA A 144 -14.17 5.38 3.69
C ALA A 144 -15.54 4.76 4.00
N GLY A 145 -15.54 3.64 4.69
CA GLY A 145 -16.76 2.89 5.06
C GLY A 145 -17.54 2.28 3.90
N ALA A 146 -17.02 2.30 2.66
CA ALA A 146 -17.71 1.72 1.52
C ALA A 146 -17.72 0.18 1.59
N VAL A 147 -18.81 -0.45 1.17
CA VAL A 147 -18.93 -1.92 1.08
C VAL A 147 -19.05 -2.33 -0.39
N VAL A 148 -17.97 -2.86 -0.94
CA VAL A 148 -17.84 -3.14 -2.38
C VAL A 148 -18.06 -4.63 -2.62
N ILE A 149 -19.12 -4.93 -3.38
CA ILE A 149 -19.63 -6.29 -3.60
C ILE A 149 -19.65 -6.68 -5.09
N ARG A 150 -19.04 -5.86 -5.96
CA ARG A 150 -18.92 -6.09 -7.41
C ARG A 150 -17.57 -5.55 -7.87
N ASP A 151 -17.02 -6.17 -8.92
CA ASP A 151 -15.78 -5.70 -9.53
C ASP A 151 -15.82 -4.20 -9.84
N VAL A 152 -14.67 -3.56 -9.67
CA VAL A 152 -14.50 -2.12 -9.88
C VAL A 152 -13.61 -1.91 -11.10
N GLU A 153 -14.10 -1.13 -12.05
CA GLU A 153 -13.34 -0.75 -13.24
C GLU A 153 -12.14 0.15 -12.86
N PRO A 154 -11.06 0.16 -13.68
CA PRO A 154 -9.94 1.06 -13.46
C PRO A 154 -10.32 2.54 -13.42
N ASN A 155 -9.60 3.33 -12.62
CA ASN A 155 -9.80 4.78 -12.43
C ASN A 155 -11.18 5.16 -11.88
N SER A 156 -11.87 4.23 -11.21
CA SER A 156 -13.16 4.48 -10.59
C SER A 156 -13.02 5.01 -9.16
N LYS A 157 -14.08 5.67 -8.67
CA LYS A 157 -14.20 6.06 -7.27
C LYS A 157 -15.49 5.50 -6.72
N ILE A 158 -15.42 4.60 -5.74
CA ILE A 158 -16.57 3.89 -5.19
C ILE A 158 -16.86 4.38 -3.77
N VAL A 159 -18.12 4.69 -3.45
CA VAL A 159 -18.54 5.10 -2.10
C VAL A 159 -19.87 4.46 -1.69
N GLY A 160 -20.13 4.39 -0.39
CA GLY A 160 -21.43 4.00 0.18
C GLY A 160 -21.64 2.50 0.39
N VAL A 161 -22.85 2.15 0.82
CA VAL A 161 -23.28 0.78 1.12
C VAL A 161 -24.64 0.52 0.46
N PRO A 162 -24.72 -0.34 -0.56
CA PRO A 162 -23.59 -0.93 -1.29
C PRO A 162 -22.79 0.15 -2.03
N GLY A 163 -21.50 -0.11 -2.24
CA GLY A 163 -20.57 0.76 -2.94
C GLY A 163 -21.03 1.01 -4.37
N LYS A 164 -21.08 2.29 -4.76
CA LYS A 164 -21.41 2.73 -6.11
C LYS A 164 -20.36 3.70 -6.63
N GLU A 165 -20.12 3.65 -7.93
CA GLU A 165 -19.24 4.60 -8.58
C GLU A 165 -19.83 6.02 -8.49
N ILE A 166 -18.98 6.97 -8.12
CA ILE A 166 -19.21 8.41 -8.20
C ILE A 166 -18.10 9.01 -9.04
N ASN A 167 -18.43 9.97 -9.91
CA ASN A 167 -17.50 10.81 -10.69
C ASN A 167 -16.12 10.18 -10.99
N LYS A 168 -15.92 9.65 -12.20
CA LYS A 168 -14.65 9.05 -12.64
C LYS A 168 -13.46 9.93 -12.25
N ARG A 169 -12.40 9.30 -11.73
CA ARG A 169 -11.16 9.99 -11.39
C ARG A 169 -10.65 10.63 -12.69
N ARG A 170 -10.40 11.95 -12.67
CA ARG A 170 -9.72 12.58 -13.80
C ARG A 170 -8.31 11.95 -13.87
N PRO A 171 -7.87 11.51 -15.07
CA PRO A 171 -6.58 10.86 -15.24
C PRO A 171 -5.43 11.74 -14.74
#